data_AF-A0AAD7QYN3-F1
#
_entry.id   AF-A0AAD7QYN3-F1
#
_cell.length_a   1.000
_cell.length_b   1.000
_cell.length_c   1.000
_cell.angle_alpha   90.00
_cell.angle_beta   90.00
_cell.angle_gamma   90.00
#
_symmetry.space_group_name_H-M   'P 1'
#
loop_
_entity.id
_entity.type
_entity.pdbx_description
1 polymer ?
#
loop_
_entity_poly.entity_id
_entity_poly.type
_entity_poly.pdbx_seq_one_letter_code
_entity_poly.pdbx_strand_id
1 'polypeptide(L)'
;MVPAPPSSMPIPLQSASMLPRYNNIFPGLATSAHSAQMGGFAQGLAPPPLAGASGVHQGGPSLQQQQQQQQQQHNVQTAAQTPQLQQQQAHGLQPALQQAMASPQVQSAMGGALIREVWQTNFEQEMHVLRELVERYNYISLETEFPGIVARPIGSFKTTTDYHYQTLRCNVDLLHAIQLGITFADEHGNHPEGLPSTWQFNFKFNLSEEMYSSDSIDILTKSGVDFKKHEEYGIDASTFAELFISSGLVLEDGVKWISYHSGYDFGYLISMMMNTSLPEEEEEFLSLVKLFFPSLYDVKYIMRSATTKNLKGGLQELADDLRVARVGPAHHAGSEALLTNSCFFELQKYIQDAPEESYQGMIWGLVS
;
A
#
# COMPACT_ATOMS: atom_id res chain seq x y z
N MET A 1 -39.08 31.98 -43.45
CA MET A 1 -38.37 33.26 -43.24
C MET A 1 -38.47 33.62 -41.78
N VAL A 2 -37.38 33.43 -41.03
CA VAL A 2 -37.18 33.85 -39.64
C VAL A 2 -35.75 34.42 -39.62
N PRO A 3 -35.50 35.62 -39.05
CA PRO A 3 -34.21 36.30 -39.20
C PRO A 3 -33.18 35.80 -38.18
N ALA A 4 -31.91 35.82 -38.58
CA ALA A 4 -30.75 35.45 -37.75
C ALA A 4 -30.39 36.58 -36.74
N PRO A 5 -29.82 36.24 -35.56
CA PRO A 5 -29.34 37.23 -34.59
C PRO A 5 -27.91 37.73 -34.91
N PRO A 6 -27.53 38.93 -34.42
CA PRO A 6 -26.28 39.59 -34.77
C PRO A 6 -25.07 39.14 -33.94
N SER A 7 -23.90 39.23 -34.56
CA SER A 7 -22.55 38.95 -34.05
C SER A 7 -22.07 39.97 -33.01
N SER A 8 -21.54 39.49 -31.88
CA SER A 8 -20.89 40.30 -30.83
C SER A 8 -19.36 40.28 -30.95
N MET A 9 -18.74 41.46 -30.81
CA MET A 9 -17.29 41.72 -30.79
C MET A 9 -16.70 41.66 -29.36
N PRO A 10 -15.37 41.52 -29.19
CA PRO A 10 -14.73 41.09 -27.94
C PRO A 10 -14.47 42.22 -26.91
N ILE A 11 -14.39 41.82 -25.64
CA ILE A 11 -14.11 42.67 -24.46
C ILE A 11 -12.60 42.70 -24.16
N PRO A 12 -11.98 43.87 -23.83
CA PRO A 12 -10.56 43.95 -23.49
C PRO A 12 -10.26 43.70 -22.00
N LEU A 13 -9.12 43.04 -21.75
CA LEU A 13 -8.48 42.81 -20.45
C LEU A 13 -7.91 44.10 -19.85
N GLN A 14 -8.11 44.32 -18.55
CA GLN A 14 -7.32 45.27 -17.75
C GLN A 14 -6.75 44.61 -16.50
N SER A 15 -5.44 44.78 -16.34
CA SER A 15 -4.58 44.43 -15.22
C SER A 15 -4.75 45.38 -14.02
N ALA A 16 -4.66 44.86 -12.79
CA ALA A 16 -4.39 45.67 -11.61
C ALA A 16 -3.62 44.89 -10.53
N SER A 17 -2.37 45.32 -10.32
CA SER A 17 -1.52 45.06 -9.15
C SER A 17 -1.85 46.05 -8.02
N MET A 18 -1.77 45.64 -6.74
CA MET A 18 -1.09 46.33 -5.61
C MET A 18 -1.45 45.71 -4.23
N LEU A 19 -0.43 45.48 -3.41
CA LEU A 19 -0.43 44.96 -2.02
C LEU A 19 -0.93 46.03 -1.00
N PRO A 20 -1.04 45.75 0.32
CA PRO A 20 0.15 45.75 1.21
C PRO A 20 0.19 44.70 2.35
N ARG A 21 1.43 44.43 2.79
CA ARG A 21 1.85 43.62 3.95
C ARG A 21 1.49 44.28 5.29
N TYR A 22 1.30 43.46 6.32
CA TYR A 22 1.54 43.84 7.72
C TYR A 22 2.26 42.71 8.48
N ASN A 23 3.23 43.11 9.30
CA ASN A 23 4.13 42.30 10.13
C ASN A 23 3.98 42.77 11.60
N ASN A 24 4.32 41.90 12.57
CA ASN A 24 4.55 42.11 14.04
C ASN A 24 3.48 41.47 14.97
N ILE A 25 3.74 40.95 16.20
CA ILE A 25 4.90 40.77 17.12
C ILE A 25 4.44 39.77 18.25
N PHE A 26 5.34 38.87 18.71
CA PHE A 26 5.52 38.08 19.99
C PHE A 26 4.53 38.12 21.20
N PRO A 27 4.68 37.33 22.31
CA PRO A 27 5.51 36.15 22.66
C PRO A 27 4.74 34.99 23.36
N GLY A 28 5.46 33.95 23.79
CA GLY A 28 4.96 32.65 24.23
C GLY A 28 4.41 32.51 25.67
N LEU A 29 3.92 31.30 25.94
CA LEU A 29 3.72 30.73 27.27
C LEU A 29 3.78 29.21 27.17
N ALA A 30 4.72 28.64 27.91
CA ALA A 30 4.89 27.21 28.09
C ALA A 30 3.87 26.71 29.13
N THR A 31 3.16 25.62 28.82
CA THR A 31 2.62 24.72 29.85
C THR A 31 2.66 23.27 29.36
N SER A 32 3.30 22.46 30.18
CA SER A 32 3.37 21.01 30.14
C SER A 32 1.98 20.36 30.11
N ALA A 33 1.73 19.44 29.19
CA ALA A 33 0.61 18.53 29.25
C ALA A 33 1.11 17.09 29.12
N HIS A 34 0.70 16.28 30.09
CA HIS A 34 1.02 14.87 30.25
C HIS A 34 0.64 14.03 29.03
N SER A 35 1.58 13.16 28.65
CA SER A 35 1.44 12.10 27.68
C SER A 35 0.32 11.12 28.06
N ALA A 36 -0.73 11.09 27.23
CA ALA A 36 -1.64 9.95 27.12
C ALA A 36 -1.11 9.02 26.03
N GLN A 37 -0.67 7.85 26.48
CA GLN A 37 -0.14 6.72 25.72
C GLN A 37 -1.29 5.97 25.05
N MET A 38 -1.20 5.65 23.76
CA MET A 38 -1.91 4.61 22.96
C MET A 38 -1.68 4.98 21.48
N GLY A 39 -1.23 4.17 20.52
CA GLY A 39 -0.98 2.74 20.44
C GLY A 39 -1.25 2.31 18.99
N GLY A 40 -0.19 1.91 18.24
CA GLY A 40 -0.31 1.02 17.08
C GLY A 40 -0.05 1.60 15.68
N PHE A 41 1.21 1.90 15.34
CA PHE A 41 1.70 1.90 13.95
C PHE A 41 3.10 1.28 13.92
N ALA A 42 3.37 0.51 12.86
CA ALA A 42 4.64 -0.11 12.50
C ALA A 42 5.21 -1.12 13.52
N GLN A 43 5.05 -2.41 13.24
CA GLN A 43 5.87 -3.42 13.91
C GLN A 43 7.30 -3.33 13.40
N GLY A 44 8.23 -3.12 14.34
CA GLY A 44 9.60 -3.59 14.24
C GLY A 44 10.64 -2.53 13.90
N LEU A 45 11.03 -1.72 14.91
CA LEU A 45 12.42 -1.38 15.27
C LEU A 45 12.39 -0.56 16.58
N ALA A 46 12.80 -1.18 17.68
CA ALA A 46 12.96 -0.52 18.98
C ALA A 46 14.45 -0.21 19.25
N PRO A 47 14.80 0.99 19.74
CA PRO A 47 16.18 1.37 20.06
C PRO A 47 16.61 0.89 21.48
N PRO A 48 17.92 0.67 21.74
CA PRO A 48 18.42 0.32 23.07
C PRO A 48 18.63 1.56 23.96
N PRO A 49 18.51 1.44 25.30
CA PRO A 49 18.80 2.54 26.22
C PRO A 49 20.30 2.71 26.53
N LEU A 50 20.71 3.97 26.74
CA LEU A 50 22.04 4.38 27.20
C LEU A 50 22.32 3.94 28.66
N ALA A 51 23.59 3.62 28.91
CA ALA A 51 24.15 3.10 30.15
C ALA A 51 24.42 4.15 31.23
N GLY A 52 24.48 3.70 32.49
CA GLY A 52 25.04 4.44 33.62
C GLY A 52 25.44 3.55 34.81
N ALA A 53 26.75 3.58 35.11
CA ALA A 53 27.42 3.37 36.41
C ALA A 53 27.77 1.94 36.96
N SER A 54 29.09 1.66 36.89
CA SER A 54 29.99 1.32 38.02
C SER A 54 29.96 -0.06 38.69
N GLY A 55 31.07 -0.81 38.61
CA GLY A 55 31.41 -1.89 39.55
C GLY A 55 32.64 -2.74 39.15
N VAL A 56 33.66 -2.76 40.00
CA VAL A 56 34.97 -3.44 39.85
C VAL A 56 34.96 -4.79 40.62
N HIS A 57 35.45 -5.91 40.04
CA HIS A 57 36.45 -6.85 40.62
C HIS A 57 36.60 -8.22 39.91
N GLN A 58 37.88 -8.55 39.62
CA GLN A 58 38.66 -9.81 39.60
C GLN A 58 38.03 -11.24 39.61
N GLY A 59 38.57 -12.11 38.73
CA GLY A 59 39.28 -13.36 39.13
C GLY A 59 38.72 -14.75 38.71
N GLY A 60 39.49 -15.51 37.92
CA GLY A 60 39.51 -17.00 37.94
C GLY A 60 39.11 -17.76 36.65
N PRO A 61 39.87 -18.78 36.17
CA PRO A 61 39.64 -19.42 34.87
C PRO A 61 38.84 -20.75 34.92
N SER A 62 38.45 -21.18 33.71
CA SER A 62 38.25 -22.58 33.23
C SER A 62 36.84 -23.19 33.26
N LEU A 63 36.32 -23.49 32.05
CA LEU A 63 35.37 -24.58 31.72
C LEU A 63 35.16 -24.74 30.19
N GLN A 64 35.58 -23.77 29.36
CA GLN A 64 35.39 -23.82 27.90
C GLN A 64 36.44 -24.62 27.13
N GLN A 65 37.58 -24.95 27.75
CA GLN A 65 38.68 -25.64 27.05
C GLN A 65 38.57 -27.18 27.09
N GLN A 66 37.60 -27.73 27.81
CA GLN A 66 37.43 -29.19 27.96
C GLN A 66 36.32 -29.76 27.07
N GLN A 67 35.50 -28.92 26.42
CA GLN A 67 34.41 -29.36 25.53
C GLN A 67 34.81 -29.40 24.04
N GLN A 68 35.90 -28.72 23.65
CA GLN A 68 36.39 -28.72 22.27
C GLN A 68 37.22 -29.96 21.88
N GLN A 69 37.65 -30.79 22.84
CA GLN A 69 38.40 -32.02 22.54
C GLN A 69 37.52 -33.28 22.36
N GLN A 70 36.21 -33.23 22.61
CA GLN A 70 35.32 -34.40 22.43
C GLN A 70 34.54 -34.42 21.11
N GLN A 71 34.58 -33.36 20.27
CA GLN A 71 33.93 -33.37 18.95
C GLN A 71 34.85 -33.72 17.77
N GLN A 72 36.17 -33.86 17.99
CA GLN A 72 37.12 -34.19 16.92
C GLN A 72 37.40 -35.69 16.73
N GLN A 73 36.77 -36.60 17.50
CA GLN A 73 36.99 -38.05 17.38
C GLN A 73 35.84 -38.83 16.72
N HIS A 74 34.78 -38.18 16.22
CA HIS A 74 33.63 -38.88 15.61
C HIS A 74 33.45 -38.68 14.11
N ASN A 75 34.37 -38.02 13.40
CA ASN A 75 34.16 -37.68 11.98
C ASN A 75 35.22 -38.21 10.99
N VAL A 76 35.90 -39.32 11.31
CA VAL A 76 36.99 -39.86 10.45
C VAL A 76 36.69 -41.25 9.86
N GLN A 77 35.46 -41.78 9.94
CA GLN A 77 35.19 -43.15 9.45
C GLN A 77 34.01 -43.37 8.49
N THR A 78 33.45 -42.34 7.84
CA THR A 78 32.36 -42.56 6.84
C THR A 78 32.56 -41.88 5.50
N ALA A 79 33.76 -41.37 5.21
CA ALA A 79 34.11 -40.76 3.93
C ALA A 79 34.76 -41.77 2.96
N ALA A 80 34.12 -42.90 2.70
CA ALA A 80 34.52 -43.80 1.61
C ALA A 80 33.40 -44.78 1.26
N GLN A 81 32.37 -44.31 0.54
CA GLN A 81 31.54 -45.06 -0.42
C GLN A 81 30.20 -44.32 -0.66
N THR A 82 30.11 -43.51 -1.73
CA THR A 82 28.97 -43.30 -2.66
C THR A 82 28.91 -41.87 -3.21
N PRO A 83 29.45 -41.61 -4.42
CA PRO A 83 29.13 -40.40 -5.18
C PRO A 83 28.25 -40.64 -6.42
N GLN A 84 27.56 -41.78 -6.55
CA GLN A 84 26.82 -42.10 -7.80
C GLN A 84 25.29 -42.21 -7.70
N LEU A 85 24.68 -42.20 -6.50
CA LEU A 85 23.21 -42.30 -6.37
C LEU A 85 22.50 -40.96 -6.16
N GLN A 86 23.22 -39.88 -5.85
CA GLN A 86 22.59 -38.57 -5.58
C GLN A 86 22.43 -37.67 -6.82
N GLN A 87 23.08 -38.02 -7.94
CA GLN A 87 22.99 -37.23 -9.18
C GLN A 87 21.83 -37.67 -10.11
N GLN A 88 21.23 -38.85 -9.87
CA GLN A 88 20.08 -39.33 -10.65
C GLN A 88 18.70 -38.95 -10.08
N GLN A 89 18.61 -38.52 -8.81
CA GLN A 89 17.34 -38.09 -8.22
C GLN A 89 17.02 -36.59 -8.45
N ALA A 90 18.02 -35.76 -8.76
CA ALA A 90 17.81 -34.33 -9.03
C ALA A 90 17.26 -34.06 -10.45
N HIS A 91 17.61 -34.89 -11.45
CA HIS A 91 17.18 -34.70 -12.84
C HIS A 91 15.73 -35.10 -13.12
N GLY A 92 15.07 -35.82 -12.21
CA GLY A 92 13.64 -36.20 -12.34
C GLY A 92 12.66 -35.20 -11.73
N LEU A 93 13.12 -34.36 -10.79
CA LEU A 93 12.26 -33.41 -10.08
C LEU A 93 11.98 -32.14 -10.90
N GLN A 94 12.93 -31.69 -11.73
CA GLN A 94 12.75 -30.51 -12.59
C GLN A 94 11.70 -30.72 -13.70
N PRO A 95 11.75 -31.81 -14.49
CA PRO A 95 10.71 -32.09 -15.49
C PRO A 95 9.34 -32.34 -14.84
N ALA A 96 9.31 -33.02 -13.68
CA ALA A 96 8.07 -33.33 -12.98
C ALA A 96 7.39 -32.09 -12.38
N LEU A 97 8.16 -31.13 -11.83
CA LEU A 97 7.62 -29.83 -11.38
C LEU A 97 7.13 -28.99 -12.55
N GLN A 98 7.86 -28.97 -13.67
CA GLN A 98 7.44 -28.25 -14.88
C GLN A 98 6.16 -28.84 -15.49
N GLN A 99 6.03 -30.17 -15.47
CA GLN A 99 4.88 -30.90 -15.99
C GLN A 99 3.67 -30.85 -15.04
N ALA A 100 3.91 -30.79 -13.72
CA ALA A 100 2.88 -30.52 -12.72
C ALA A 100 2.34 -29.08 -12.83
N MET A 101 3.20 -28.09 -13.06
CA MET A 101 2.81 -26.69 -13.30
C MET A 101 2.10 -26.47 -14.65
N ALA A 102 2.31 -27.35 -15.63
CA ALA A 102 1.63 -27.32 -16.92
C ALA A 102 0.31 -28.12 -16.93
N SER A 103 -0.08 -28.73 -15.81
CA SER A 103 -1.31 -29.53 -15.74
C SER A 103 -2.56 -28.62 -15.69
N PRO A 104 -3.63 -28.91 -16.46
CA PRO A 104 -4.84 -28.08 -16.49
C PRO A 104 -5.50 -27.88 -15.13
N GLN A 105 -5.31 -28.80 -14.19
CA GLN A 105 -5.82 -28.74 -12.83
C GLN A 105 -5.02 -27.79 -11.92
N VAL A 106 -3.71 -27.65 -12.13
CA VAL A 106 -2.87 -26.65 -11.45
C VAL A 106 -3.03 -25.30 -12.11
N GLN A 107 -3.21 -25.25 -13.43
CA GLN A 107 -3.58 -24.01 -14.13
C GLN A 107 -4.98 -23.53 -13.79
N SER A 108 -5.93 -24.42 -13.48
CA SER A 108 -7.26 -24.04 -12.96
C SER A 108 -7.23 -23.68 -11.47
N ALA A 109 -6.34 -24.30 -10.68
CA ALA A 109 -6.12 -23.93 -9.28
C ALA A 109 -5.29 -22.64 -9.11
N MET A 110 -4.44 -22.30 -10.08
CA MET A 110 -3.78 -20.99 -10.25
C MET A 110 -4.56 -20.06 -11.20
N GLY A 111 -5.77 -20.46 -11.60
CA GLY A 111 -6.49 -19.95 -12.77
C GLY A 111 -7.36 -18.72 -12.55
N GLY A 112 -7.14 -17.96 -11.48
CA GLY A 112 -7.93 -16.76 -11.20
C GLY A 112 -7.24 -15.70 -10.34
N ALA A 113 -5.94 -15.86 -10.05
CA ALA A 113 -5.20 -14.96 -9.17
C ALA A 113 -3.77 -14.70 -9.68
N LEU A 114 -3.64 -14.37 -10.97
CA LEU A 114 -2.37 -13.93 -11.54
C LEU A 114 -2.19 -12.44 -11.27
N ILE A 115 -1.10 -12.08 -10.56
CA ILE A 115 -0.66 -10.70 -10.39
C ILE A 115 0.16 -10.30 -11.63
N ARG A 116 -0.30 -9.30 -12.35
CA ARG A 116 0.32 -8.75 -13.55
C ARG A 116 1.22 -7.59 -13.19
N GLU A 117 2.51 -7.78 -13.40
CA GLU A 117 3.51 -6.72 -13.29
C GLU A 117 3.35 -5.68 -14.41
N VAL A 118 3.19 -4.41 -14.04
CA VAL A 118 3.07 -3.29 -14.95
C VAL A 118 4.25 -2.35 -14.74
N TRP A 119 4.96 -2.11 -15.84
CA TRP A 119 6.12 -1.24 -15.96
C TRP A 119 5.87 -0.28 -17.14
N GLN A 120 6.73 0.72 -17.32
CA GLN A 120 6.56 1.70 -18.40
C GLN A 120 6.36 1.05 -19.79
N THR A 121 7.01 -0.10 -20.03
CA THR A 121 7.00 -0.80 -21.33
C THR A 121 5.67 -1.45 -21.70
N ASN A 122 4.83 -1.81 -20.72
CA ASN A 122 3.52 -2.42 -20.97
C ASN A 122 2.36 -1.61 -20.39
N PHE A 123 2.62 -0.44 -19.79
CA PHE A 123 1.62 0.37 -19.09
C PHE A 123 0.38 0.68 -19.95
N GLU A 124 0.56 1.22 -21.16
CA GLU A 124 -0.57 1.56 -22.03
C GLU A 124 -1.41 0.33 -22.43
N GLN A 125 -0.75 -0.80 -22.69
CA GLN A 125 -1.42 -2.05 -23.05
C GLN A 125 -2.29 -2.55 -21.88
N GLU A 126 -1.76 -2.54 -20.67
CA GLU A 126 -2.52 -3.00 -19.50
C GLU A 126 -3.65 -2.04 -19.15
N MET A 127 -3.45 -0.72 -19.29
CA MET A 127 -4.53 0.25 -19.11
C MET A 127 -5.68 0.04 -20.10
N HIS A 128 -5.41 -0.39 -21.33
CA HIS A 128 -6.46 -0.77 -22.26
C HIS A 128 -7.29 -1.96 -21.76
N VAL A 129 -6.63 -2.98 -21.19
CA VAL A 129 -7.31 -4.14 -20.61
C VAL A 129 -8.19 -3.72 -19.43
N LEU A 130 -7.68 -2.84 -18.55
CA LEU A 130 -8.45 -2.38 -17.38
C LEU A 130 -9.73 -1.62 -17.75
N ARG A 131 -9.69 -0.81 -18.81
CA ARG A 131 -10.86 -0.09 -19.34
C ARG A 131 -11.98 -1.04 -19.77
N GLU A 132 -11.65 -2.20 -20.31
CA GLU A 132 -12.64 -3.22 -20.69
C GLU A 132 -13.13 -4.04 -19.49
N LEU A 133 -12.29 -4.22 -18.48
CA LEU A 133 -12.62 -5.03 -17.31
C LEU A 133 -13.57 -4.34 -16.35
N VAL A 134 -13.41 -3.04 -16.13
CA VAL A 134 -14.21 -2.28 -15.15
C VAL A 134 -15.71 -2.34 -15.43
N GLU A 135 -16.13 -2.51 -16.69
CA GLU A 135 -17.54 -2.64 -17.05
C GLU A 135 -18.22 -3.89 -16.46
N ARG A 136 -17.43 -4.96 -16.18
CA ARG A 136 -17.93 -6.25 -15.67
C ARG A 136 -17.46 -6.55 -14.26
N TYR A 137 -16.29 -6.06 -13.89
CA TYR A 137 -15.63 -6.30 -12.61
C TYR A 137 -15.41 -4.94 -11.94
N ASN A 138 -16.48 -4.37 -11.40
CA ASN A 138 -16.51 -3.01 -10.87
C ASN A 138 -16.19 -2.91 -9.37
N TYR A 139 -15.87 -4.01 -8.70
CA TYR A 139 -15.37 -4.01 -7.33
C TYR A 139 -13.83 -4.04 -7.37
N ILE A 140 -13.24 -2.91 -7.03
CA ILE A 140 -11.81 -2.66 -7.23
C ILE A 140 -11.12 -2.50 -5.88
N SER A 141 -10.22 -3.42 -5.54
CA SER A 141 -9.39 -3.29 -4.33
C SER A 141 -8.07 -2.62 -4.60
N LEU A 142 -7.66 -1.74 -3.69
CA LEU A 142 -6.54 -0.82 -3.80
C LEU A 142 -5.59 -0.96 -2.60
N GLU A 143 -4.29 -0.99 -2.88
CA GLU A 143 -3.22 -0.82 -1.89
C GLU A 143 -2.02 -0.11 -2.55
N THR A 144 -1.21 0.60 -1.75
CA THR A 144 0.05 1.21 -2.22
C THR A 144 1.24 0.80 -1.35
N GLU A 145 2.43 0.79 -1.95
CA GLU A 145 3.69 0.73 -1.20
C GLU A 145 4.46 2.03 -1.43
N PHE A 146 4.99 2.61 -0.36
CA PHE A 146 5.63 3.93 -0.37
C PHE A 146 6.76 3.98 0.67
N PRO A 147 7.67 4.97 0.61
CA PRO A 147 8.91 4.96 1.40
C PRO A 147 8.72 5.38 2.87
N GLY A 148 7.56 5.09 3.45
CA GLY A 148 7.24 5.32 4.85
C GLY A 148 6.93 6.77 5.21
N ILE A 149 7.28 7.15 6.43
CA ILE A 149 7.03 8.47 7.02
C ILE A 149 8.37 9.06 7.45
N VAL A 150 8.69 10.26 6.96
CA VAL A 150 9.95 10.96 7.24
C VAL A 150 9.74 12.26 8.02
N ALA A 151 8.51 12.78 8.05
CA ALA A 151 8.19 14.05 8.69
C ALA A 151 6.99 13.92 9.64
N ARG A 152 6.95 14.79 10.66
CA ARG A 152 5.77 15.03 11.49
C ARG A 152 5.50 16.53 11.53
N PRO A 153 4.24 16.98 11.36
CA PRO A 153 3.91 18.39 11.40
C PRO A 153 4.10 18.92 12.83
N ILE A 154 4.65 20.12 12.95
CA ILE A 154 4.85 20.81 14.23
C ILE A 154 3.77 21.89 14.35
N GLY A 155 3.00 21.88 15.43
CA GLY A 155 1.97 22.89 15.68
C GLY A 155 0.90 22.41 16.63
N SER A 156 -0.17 23.20 16.71
CA SER A 156 -1.41 22.86 17.41
C SER A 156 -2.43 22.37 16.40
N PHE A 157 -3.15 21.30 16.73
CA PHE A 157 -4.15 20.66 15.84
C PHE A 157 -5.51 20.70 16.50
N LYS A 158 -6.57 20.82 15.68
CA LYS A 158 -7.95 20.98 16.17
C LYS A 158 -8.45 19.66 16.80
N THR A 159 -8.10 18.54 16.19
CA THR A 159 -8.52 17.19 16.58
C THR A 159 -7.39 16.18 16.33
N THR A 160 -7.57 14.95 16.80
CA THR A 160 -6.67 13.84 16.47
C THR A 160 -6.70 13.49 14.98
N THR A 161 -7.88 13.58 14.34
CA THR A 161 -8.01 13.35 12.89
C THR A 161 -7.27 14.41 12.08
N ASP A 162 -7.38 15.69 12.47
CA ASP A 162 -6.63 16.79 11.87
C ASP A 162 -5.10 16.56 11.99
N TYR A 163 -4.62 16.10 13.15
CA TYR A 163 -3.19 15.72 13.27
C TYR A 163 -2.79 14.57 12.33
N HIS A 164 -3.65 13.54 12.20
CA HIS A 164 -3.40 12.44 11.27
C HIS A 164 -3.39 12.92 9.82
N TYR A 165 -4.36 13.75 9.43
CA TYR A 165 -4.42 14.32 8.10
C TYR A 165 -3.20 15.19 7.80
N GLN A 166 -2.80 16.10 8.70
CA GLN A 166 -1.61 16.92 8.49
C GLN A 166 -0.32 16.10 8.43
N THR A 167 -0.27 14.96 9.12
CA THR A 167 0.87 14.02 9.02
C THR A 167 0.87 13.32 7.67
N LEU A 168 -0.29 12.85 7.20
CA LEU A 168 -0.46 12.27 5.87
C LEU A 168 -0.05 13.29 4.79
N ARG A 169 -0.66 14.48 4.80
CA ARG A 169 -0.40 15.55 3.84
C ARG A 169 1.08 15.84 3.70
N CYS A 170 1.76 16.11 4.81
CA CYS A 170 3.16 16.50 4.74
C CYS A 170 4.07 15.38 4.21
N ASN A 171 3.74 14.11 4.42
CA ASN A 171 4.55 13.02 3.90
C ASN A 171 4.21 12.69 2.45
N VAL A 172 2.94 12.71 2.06
CA VAL A 172 2.53 12.51 0.67
C VAL A 172 3.08 13.62 -0.23
N ASP A 173 3.13 14.87 0.24
CA ASP A 173 3.71 15.97 -0.53
C ASP A 173 5.25 15.90 -0.67
N LEU A 174 5.92 15.14 0.21
CA LEU A 174 7.38 15.02 0.24
C LEU A 174 7.91 13.74 -0.41
N LEU A 175 7.07 12.71 -0.53
CA LEU A 175 7.46 11.37 -0.91
C LEU A 175 6.70 10.91 -2.14
N HIS A 176 7.24 9.93 -2.85
CA HIS A 176 6.59 9.34 -4.02
C HIS A 176 6.22 7.87 -3.75
N ALA A 177 5.03 7.47 -4.22
CA ALA A 177 4.62 6.07 -4.18
C ALA A 177 5.57 5.20 -5.03
N ILE A 178 5.82 3.97 -4.58
CA ILE A 178 6.72 3.01 -5.23
C ILE A 178 5.91 1.99 -6.03
N GLN A 179 4.84 1.46 -5.43
CA GLN A 179 3.91 0.54 -6.10
C GLN A 179 2.47 0.90 -5.84
N LEU A 180 1.61 0.49 -6.76
CA LEU A 180 0.15 0.52 -6.65
C LEU A 180 -0.40 -0.83 -7.08
N GLY A 181 -1.23 -1.44 -6.24
CA GLY A 181 -1.91 -2.69 -6.50
C GLY A 181 -3.38 -2.46 -6.73
N ILE A 182 -3.92 -3.02 -7.82
CA ILE A 182 -5.35 -2.96 -8.12
C ILE A 182 -5.85 -4.38 -8.42
N THR A 183 -6.86 -4.83 -7.70
CA THR A 183 -7.54 -6.13 -7.92
C THR A 183 -8.98 -5.93 -8.34
N PHE A 184 -9.41 -6.65 -9.38
CA PHE A 184 -10.76 -6.60 -9.95
C PHE A 184 -11.58 -7.80 -9.50
N ALA A 185 -12.83 -7.53 -9.10
CA ALA A 185 -13.85 -8.53 -8.81
C ALA A 185 -15.24 -8.04 -9.26
N ASP A 186 -16.17 -8.97 -9.42
CA ASP A 186 -17.59 -8.66 -9.60
C ASP A 186 -18.28 -8.49 -8.23
N GLU A 187 -19.59 -8.23 -8.25
CA GLU A 187 -20.43 -8.05 -7.06
C GLU A 187 -20.50 -9.27 -6.13
N HIS A 188 -20.06 -10.44 -6.59
CA HIS A 188 -20.02 -11.68 -5.82
C HIS A 188 -18.60 -12.07 -5.38
N GLY A 189 -17.60 -11.24 -5.69
CA GLY A 189 -16.20 -11.52 -5.39
C GLY A 189 -15.53 -12.48 -6.37
N ASN A 190 -16.12 -12.72 -7.55
CA ASN A 190 -15.47 -13.53 -8.58
C ASN A 190 -14.48 -12.66 -9.38
N HIS A 191 -13.33 -13.24 -9.70
CA HIS A 191 -12.30 -12.60 -10.51
C HIS A 191 -12.47 -12.88 -12.02
N PRO A 192 -11.84 -12.08 -12.89
CA PRO A 192 -11.79 -12.34 -14.33
C PRO A 192 -11.27 -13.74 -14.68
N GLU A 193 -12.06 -14.51 -15.43
CA GLU A 193 -11.64 -15.83 -15.91
C GLU A 193 -10.69 -15.71 -17.12
N GLY A 194 -9.57 -16.42 -17.08
CA GLY A 194 -8.60 -16.47 -18.20
C GLY A 194 -7.77 -15.20 -18.39
N LEU A 195 -7.88 -14.23 -17.48
CA LEU A 195 -7.08 -13.01 -17.42
C LEU A 195 -6.44 -12.86 -16.03
N PRO A 196 -5.42 -11.99 -15.87
CA PRO A 196 -5.03 -11.53 -14.54
C PRO A 196 -6.23 -10.96 -13.79
N SER A 197 -6.25 -11.13 -12.47
CA SER A 197 -7.23 -10.48 -11.58
C SER A 197 -6.67 -9.20 -10.96
N THR A 198 -5.34 -9.10 -10.93
CA THR A 198 -4.62 -8.11 -10.15
C THR A 198 -3.50 -7.51 -10.98
N TRP A 199 -3.33 -6.20 -10.92
CA TRP A 199 -2.25 -5.45 -11.55
C TRP A 199 -1.41 -4.77 -10.48
N GLN A 200 -0.09 -4.93 -10.60
CA GLN A 200 0.91 -4.25 -9.78
C GLN A 200 1.64 -3.23 -10.65
N PHE A 201 1.28 -1.97 -10.49
CA PHE A 201 1.96 -0.85 -11.11
C PHE A 201 3.21 -0.51 -10.33
N ASN A 202 4.34 -0.48 -11.02
CA ASN A 202 5.63 -0.15 -10.44
C ASN A 202 6.06 1.23 -10.91
N PHE A 203 6.08 2.22 -10.02
CA PHE A 203 6.41 3.60 -10.36
C PHE A 203 7.90 3.86 -10.40
N LYS A 204 8.30 4.88 -11.14
CA LYS A 204 9.69 5.32 -11.18
C LYS A 204 10.12 5.82 -9.80
N PHE A 205 11.21 5.27 -9.29
CA PHE A 205 11.74 5.63 -7.97
C PHE A 205 13.26 5.50 -7.94
N ASN A 206 13.97 6.54 -7.49
CA ASN A 206 15.44 6.56 -7.45
C ASN A 206 15.94 6.80 -6.02
N LEU A 207 16.54 5.79 -5.39
CA LEU A 207 17.10 5.87 -4.04
C LEU A 207 18.22 6.92 -3.87
N SER A 208 18.79 7.43 -4.96
CA SER A 208 19.82 8.47 -4.92
C SER A 208 19.24 9.88 -4.93
N GLU A 209 18.00 10.04 -5.40
CA GLU A 209 17.34 11.34 -5.59
C GLU A 209 16.17 11.55 -4.62
N GLU A 210 15.48 10.46 -4.26
CA GLU A 210 14.26 10.48 -3.48
C GLU A 210 14.50 10.48 -1.97
N MET A 211 13.59 11.13 -1.23
CA MET A 211 13.53 10.99 0.23
C MET A 211 12.84 9.69 0.62
N TYR A 212 13.30 9.07 1.72
CA TYR A 212 12.71 7.84 2.24
C TYR A 212 13.05 7.57 3.70
N SER A 213 12.25 6.73 4.34
CA SER A 213 12.59 6.07 5.59
C SER A 213 13.44 4.83 5.31
N SER A 214 14.62 4.73 5.96
CA SER A 214 15.51 3.57 5.82
C SER A 214 14.81 2.25 6.16
N ASP A 215 13.99 2.27 7.20
CA ASP A 215 13.31 1.06 7.69
C ASP A 215 12.30 0.55 6.66
N SER A 216 11.62 1.46 5.96
CA SER A 216 10.67 1.12 4.91
C SER A 216 11.35 0.55 3.67
N ILE A 217 12.45 1.18 3.22
CA ILE A 217 13.26 0.64 2.11
C ILE A 217 13.86 -0.72 2.45
N ASP A 218 14.33 -0.93 3.68
CA ASP A 218 14.86 -2.20 4.13
C ASP A 218 13.79 -3.31 4.09
N ILE A 219 12.57 -3.02 4.52
CA ILE A 219 11.44 -3.97 4.47
C ILE A 219 11.12 -4.30 3.02
N LEU A 220 10.91 -3.30 2.16
CA LEU A 220 10.58 -3.49 0.74
C LEU A 220 11.67 -4.27 -0.01
N THR A 221 12.94 -3.95 0.26
CA THR A 221 14.09 -4.68 -0.33
C THR A 221 14.09 -6.15 0.12
N LYS A 222 13.85 -6.43 1.41
CA LYS A 222 13.77 -7.81 1.93
C LYS A 222 12.57 -8.57 1.37
N SER A 223 11.48 -7.87 1.09
CA SER A 223 10.27 -8.42 0.45
C SER A 223 10.46 -8.65 -1.05
N GLY A 224 11.54 -8.17 -1.65
CA GLY A 224 11.93 -8.44 -3.04
C GLY A 224 11.61 -7.32 -4.03
N VAL A 225 11.37 -6.09 -3.57
CA VAL A 225 11.26 -4.92 -4.45
C VAL A 225 12.62 -4.61 -5.09
N ASP A 226 12.66 -4.53 -6.42
CA ASP A 226 13.87 -4.24 -7.19
C ASP A 226 13.96 -2.75 -7.53
N PHE A 227 14.56 -1.97 -6.63
CA PHE A 227 14.70 -0.52 -6.79
C PHE A 227 15.49 -0.09 -8.03
N LYS A 228 16.42 -0.91 -8.54
CA LYS A 228 17.11 -0.60 -9.81
C LYS A 228 16.15 -0.67 -10.98
N LYS A 229 15.26 -1.66 -10.96
CA LYS A 229 14.22 -1.80 -11.97
C LYS A 229 13.19 -0.67 -11.89
N HIS A 230 12.84 -0.19 -10.69
CA HIS A 230 12.02 1.02 -10.52
C HIS A 230 12.71 2.25 -11.13
N GLU A 231 14.00 2.46 -10.89
CA GLU A 231 14.75 3.59 -11.47
C GLU A 231 14.76 3.56 -13.01
N GLU A 232 14.99 2.38 -13.60
CA GLU A 232 15.20 2.23 -15.05
C GLU A 232 13.89 2.06 -15.86
N TYR A 233 12.91 1.35 -15.31
CA TYR A 233 11.69 0.92 -16.04
C TYR A 233 10.38 1.33 -15.38
N GLY A 234 10.44 2.04 -14.25
CA GLY A 234 9.25 2.45 -13.51
C GLY A 234 8.38 3.43 -14.31
N ILE A 235 7.08 3.36 -14.05
CA ILE A 235 6.07 4.20 -14.67
C ILE A 235 6.19 5.63 -14.13
N ASP A 236 6.18 6.61 -15.02
CA ASP A 236 6.07 8.00 -14.62
C ASP A 236 4.68 8.29 -14.02
N ALA A 237 4.64 8.87 -12.81
CA ALA A 237 3.38 9.08 -12.08
C ALA A 237 2.40 10.00 -12.82
N SER A 238 2.90 10.99 -13.56
CA SER A 238 2.04 11.90 -14.34
C SER A 238 1.42 11.18 -15.55
N THR A 239 2.20 10.32 -16.20
CA THR A 239 1.72 9.43 -17.28
C THR A 239 0.68 8.45 -16.76
N PHE A 240 0.88 7.91 -15.56
CA PHE A 240 -0.11 7.07 -14.89
C PHE A 240 -1.43 7.83 -14.67
N ALA A 241 -1.35 9.01 -14.05
CA ALA A 241 -2.51 9.84 -13.74
C ALA A 241 -3.35 10.17 -14.97
N GLU A 242 -2.72 10.53 -16.10
CA GLU A 242 -3.41 10.85 -17.36
C GLU A 242 -4.30 9.70 -17.85
N LEU A 243 -3.74 8.49 -17.92
CA LEU A 243 -4.50 7.32 -18.39
C LEU A 243 -5.50 6.82 -17.35
N PHE A 244 -5.20 6.99 -16.06
CA PHE A 244 -6.05 6.55 -14.96
C PHE A 244 -7.31 7.41 -14.85
N ILE A 245 -7.21 8.74 -14.94
CA ILE A 245 -8.37 9.65 -14.92
C ILE A 245 -9.33 9.36 -16.08
N SER A 246 -8.79 9.04 -17.26
CA SER A 246 -9.58 8.77 -18.48
C SER A 246 -9.96 7.29 -18.67
N SER A 247 -9.81 6.45 -17.63
CA SER A 247 -10.00 5.00 -17.74
C SER A 247 -11.43 4.51 -17.46
N GLY A 248 -12.27 5.33 -16.83
CA GLY A 248 -13.54 4.86 -16.26
C GLY A 248 -13.40 4.12 -14.93
N LEU A 249 -12.20 4.07 -14.34
CA LEU A 249 -11.97 3.51 -12.99
C LEU A 249 -12.32 4.50 -11.87
N VAL A 250 -12.20 5.80 -12.14
CA VAL A 250 -12.48 6.91 -11.21
C VAL A 250 -13.53 7.82 -11.80
N LEU A 251 -14.14 8.67 -10.97
CA LEU A 251 -15.23 9.58 -11.32
C LEU A 251 -16.53 8.86 -11.76
N GLU A 252 -16.64 7.56 -11.49
CA GLU A 252 -17.76 6.71 -11.89
C GLU A 252 -18.50 6.16 -10.66
N ASP A 253 -19.80 6.46 -10.53
CA ASP A 253 -20.64 6.00 -9.41
C ASP A 253 -20.82 4.47 -9.41
N GLY A 254 -20.67 3.84 -10.57
CA GLY A 254 -20.79 2.39 -10.73
C GLY A 254 -19.59 1.60 -10.22
N VAL A 255 -18.46 2.25 -9.92
CA VAL A 255 -17.24 1.58 -9.44
C VAL A 255 -17.17 1.62 -7.92
N LYS A 256 -16.96 0.47 -7.30
CA LYS A 256 -16.84 0.30 -5.84
C LYS A 256 -15.39 0.05 -5.46
N TRP A 257 -14.77 1.04 -4.82
CA TRP A 257 -13.41 0.97 -4.33
C TRP A 257 -13.35 0.34 -2.94
N ILE A 258 -12.44 -0.62 -2.76
CA ILE A 258 -12.19 -1.34 -1.52
C ILE A 258 -10.73 -1.11 -1.14
N SER A 259 -10.46 -0.88 0.14
CA SER A 259 -9.11 -0.58 0.62
C SER A 259 -8.93 -1.00 2.06
N TYR A 260 -7.72 -0.96 2.61
CA TYR A 260 -7.48 -1.22 4.03
C TYR A 260 -6.62 -0.11 4.65
N HIS A 261 -7.17 0.63 5.61
CA HIS A 261 -6.43 1.68 6.33
C HIS A 261 -5.84 2.74 5.40
N SER A 262 -6.69 3.29 4.53
CA SER A 262 -6.26 3.75 3.22
C SER A 262 -6.02 5.24 3.04
N GLY A 263 -5.87 5.97 4.15
CA GLY A 263 -5.61 7.40 4.10
C GLY A 263 -4.44 7.75 3.17
N TYR A 264 -3.30 7.08 3.34
CA TYR A 264 -2.12 7.30 2.49
C TYR A 264 -2.33 6.85 1.04
N ASP A 265 -3.01 5.72 0.81
CA ASP A 265 -3.25 5.21 -0.55
C ASP A 265 -4.01 6.23 -1.39
N PHE A 266 -5.11 6.76 -0.84
CA PHE A 266 -5.89 7.81 -1.50
C PHE A 266 -5.17 9.16 -1.49
N GLY A 267 -4.34 9.44 -0.49
CA GLY A 267 -3.43 10.57 -0.50
C GLY A 267 -2.54 10.59 -1.75
N TYR A 268 -1.83 9.49 -2.02
CA TYR A 268 -0.96 9.36 -3.18
C TYR A 268 -1.74 9.42 -4.49
N LEU A 269 -2.88 8.73 -4.61
CA LEU A 269 -3.71 8.80 -5.83
C LEU A 269 -4.24 10.20 -6.10
N ILE A 270 -4.76 10.91 -5.10
CA ILE A 270 -5.22 12.29 -5.26
C ILE A 270 -4.05 13.20 -5.63
N SER A 271 -2.90 13.08 -4.97
CA SER A 271 -1.70 13.87 -5.30
C SER A 271 -1.27 13.66 -6.76
N MET A 272 -1.19 12.40 -7.22
CA MET A 272 -0.86 12.06 -8.60
C MET A 272 -1.88 12.63 -9.59
N MET A 273 -3.18 12.47 -9.34
CA MET A 273 -4.24 12.92 -10.25
C MET A 273 -4.38 14.45 -10.30
N MET A 274 -4.22 15.12 -9.16
CA MET A 274 -4.29 16.58 -9.10
C MET A 274 -3.00 17.23 -9.61
N ASN A 275 -1.87 16.50 -9.55
CA ASN A 275 -0.54 16.99 -9.87
C ASN A 275 -0.19 18.29 -9.11
N THR A 276 -0.64 18.36 -7.85
CA THR A 276 -0.39 19.44 -6.89
C THR A 276 -0.21 18.85 -5.50
N SER A 277 0.28 19.67 -4.56
CA SER A 277 0.20 19.33 -3.14
C SER A 277 -1.25 19.07 -2.70
N LEU A 278 -1.40 18.22 -1.70
CA LEU A 278 -2.71 17.93 -1.13
C LEU A 278 -3.32 19.17 -0.43
N PRO A 279 -4.67 19.27 -0.37
CA PRO A 279 -5.35 20.40 0.25
C PRO A 279 -4.90 20.70 1.68
N GLU A 280 -4.97 21.95 2.13
CA GLU A 280 -4.54 22.29 3.50
C GLU A 280 -5.51 21.75 4.56
N GLU A 281 -6.81 21.75 4.25
CA GLU A 281 -7.87 21.31 5.16
C GLU A 281 -8.37 19.89 4.80
N GLU A 282 -8.59 19.07 5.83
CA GLU A 282 -9.04 17.67 5.70
C GLU A 282 -10.35 17.53 4.91
N GLU A 283 -11.29 18.46 5.11
CA GLU A 283 -12.60 18.44 4.44
C GLU A 283 -12.49 18.60 2.92
N GLU A 284 -11.55 19.43 2.45
CA GLU A 284 -11.31 19.62 1.02
C GLU A 284 -10.69 18.37 0.40
N PHE A 285 -9.75 17.73 1.09
CA PHE A 285 -9.20 16.44 0.68
C PHE A 285 -10.28 15.36 0.61
N LEU A 286 -11.10 15.20 1.65
CA LEU A 286 -12.20 14.23 1.66
C LEU A 286 -13.21 14.50 0.55
N SER A 287 -13.44 15.78 0.20
CA SER A 287 -14.28 16.17 -0.93
C SER A 287 -13.70 15.73 -2.27
N LEU A 288 -12.38 15.84 -2.46
CA LEU A 288 -11.69 15.32 -3.65
C LEU A 288 -11.73 13.79 -3.69
N VAL A 289 -11.48 13.11 -2.57
CA VAL A 289 -11.59 11.64 -2.51
C VAL A 289 -13.00 11.20 -2.89
N LYS A 290 -14.04 11.84 -2.36
CA LYS A 290 -15.43 11.54 -2.71
C LYS A 290 -15.75 11.83 -4.18
N LEU A 291 -15.14 12.85 -4.78
CA LEU A 291 -15.31 13.17 -6.19
C LEU A 291 -14.74 12.06 -7.09
N PHE A 292 -13.47 11.67 -6.85
CA PHE A 292 -12.80 10.66 -7.67
C PHE A 292 -13.26 9.22 -7.35
N PHE A 293 -13.63 8.95 -6.11
CA PHE A 293 -13.98 7.62 -5.59
C PHE A 293 -15.34 7.67 -4.86
N PRO A 294 -16.45 7.83 -5.60
CA PRO A 294 -17.77 8.07 -5.02
C PRO A 294 -18.30 6.91 -4.16
N SER A 295 -17.90 5.67 -4.48
CA SER A 295 -18.19 4.49 -3.67
C SER A 295 -16.89 3.88 -3.17
N LEU A 296 -16.61 4.04 -1.87
CA LEU A 296 -15.36 3.66 -1.24
C LEU A 296 -15.63 2.96 0.10
N TYR A 297 -14.90 1.87 0.34
CA TYR A 297 -15.05 1.01 1.51
C TYR A 297 -13.68 0.72 2.13
N ASP A 298 -13.44 1.25 3.33
CA ASP A 298 -12.24 0.92 4.10
C ASP A 298 -12.52 -0.30 5.00
N VAL A 299 -11.90 -1.42 4.66
CA VAL A 299 -12.01 -2.70 5.39
C VAL A 299 -11.62 -2.54 6.85
N LYS A 300 -10.63 -1.69 7.17
CA LYS A 300 -10.23 -1.44 8.55
C LYS A 300 -11.36 -0.76 9.34
N TYR A 301 -12.04 0.19 8.72
CA TYR A 301 -13.20 0.85 9.31
C TYR A 301 -14.33 -0.15 9.52
N ILE A 302 -14.73 -0.87 8.46
CA ILE A 302 -15.81 -1.87 8.49
C ILE A 302 -15.55 -2.91 9.59
N MET A 303 -14.34 -3.45 9.62
CA MET A 303 -13.88 -4.43 10.63
C MET A 303 -14.19 -3.96 12.06
N ARG A 304 -14.05 -2.65 12.33
CA ARG A 304 -14.23 -2.06 13.65
C ARG A 304 -15.65 -1.60 13.95
N SER A 305 -16.36 -1.08 12.95
CA SER A 305 -17.63 -0.37 13.15
C SER A 305 -18.85 -1.23 12.82
N ALA A 306 -18.73 -2.20 11.92
CA ALA A 306 -19.88 -2.86 11.29
C ALA A 306 -19.94 -4.37 11.51
N THR A 307 -18.89 -5.00 12.04
CA THR A 307 -18.85 -6.47 12.16
C THR A 307 -19.37 -6.99 13.51
N THR A 308 -19.88 -8.22 13.50
CA THR A 308 -20.27 -8.97 14.71
C THR A 308 -19.07 -9.60 15.44
N LYS A 309 -17.92 -9.70 14.77
CA LYS A 309 -16.69 -10.25 15.34
C LYS A 309 -15.85 -9.14 15.97
N ASN A 310 -15.15 -9.43 17.07
CA ASN A 310 -14.22 -8.48 17.69
C ASN A 310 -12.84 -8.56 17.02
N LEU A 311 -12.76 -8.19 15.74
CA LEU A 311 -11.55 -8.26 14.92
C LEU A 311 -10.60 -7.10 15.23
N LYS A 312 -9.29 -7.39 15.27
CA LYS A 312 -8.20 -6.45 15.57
C LYS A 312 -6.96 -6.82 14.76
N GLY A 313 -5.91 -6.01 14.85
CA GLY A 313 -4.64 -6.31 14.18
C GLY A 313 -4.55 -5.76 12.76
N GLY A 314 -3.45 -6.07 12.08
CA GLY A 314 -3.18 -5.68 10.68
C GLY A 314 -3.95 -6.51 9.64
N LEU A 315 -3.71 -6.25 8.35
CA LEU A 315 -4.39 -6.95 7.25
C LEU A 315 -4.08 -8.46 7.26
N GLN A 316 -2.83 -8.85 7.55
CA GLN A 316 -2.46 -10.25 7.65
C GLN A 316 -3.17 -10.96 8.82
N GLU A 317 -3.29 -10.31 9.99
CA GLU A 317 -4.02 -10.87 11.13
C GLU A 317 -5.51 -11.04 10.79
N LEU A 318 -6.10 -10.08 10.07
CA LEU A 318 -7.48 -10.18 9.57
C LEU A 318 -7.62 -11.38 8.61
N ALA A 319 -6.70 -11.56 7.67
CA ALA A 319 -6.72 -12.69 6.75
C ALA A 319 -6.65 -14.03 7.49
N ASP A 320 -5.78 -14.13 8.50
CA ASP A 320 -5.64 -15.34 9.32
C ASP A 320 -6.94 -15.64 10.09
N ASP A 321 -7.55 -14.62 10.70
CA ASP A 321 -8.84 -14.72 11.42
C ASP A 321 -10.01 -15.11 10.51
N LEU A 322 -9.99 -14.65 9.25
CA LEU A 322 -10.98 -14.99 8.23
C LEU A 322 -10.63 -16.27 7.46
N ARG A 323 -9.46 -16.87 7.70
CA ARG A 323 -8.93 -18.04 6.98
C ARG A 323 -8.80 -17.81 5.48
N VAL A 324 -8.44 -16.60 5.10
CA VAL A 324 -8.12 -16.21 3.72
C VAL A 324 -6.64 -16.44 3.48
N ALA A 325 -6.29 -17.18 2.43
CA ALA A 325 -4.90 -17.44 2.07
C ALA A 325 -4.35 -16.31 1.20
N ARG A 326 -3.15 -15.82 1.53
CA ARG A 326 -2.43 -14.85 0.69
C ARG A 326 -1.93 -15.51 -0.59
N VAL A 327 -2.03 -14.76 -1.69
CA VAL A 327 -1.40 -15.07 -2.97
C VAL A 327 -0.41 -13.97 -3.32
N GLY A 328 0.83 -14.35 -3.65
CA GLY A 328 1.92 -13.42 -3.88
C GLY A 328 2.73 -13.07 -2.63
N PRO A 329 3.82 -12.30 -2.79
CA PRO A 329 4.68 -11.89 -1.69
C PRO A 329 4.00 -10.83 -0.82
N ALA A 330 4.18 -10.91 0.51
CA ALA A 330 3.74 -9.84 1.41
C ALA A 330 4.56 -8.55 1.17
N HIS A 331 3.98 -7.40 1.48
CA HIS A 331 4.55 -6.07 1.25
C HIS A 331 4.85 -5.78 -0.23
N HIS A 332 3.95 -6.23 -1.10
CA HIS A 332 3.87 -5.88 -2.50
C HIS A 332 2.44 -5.45 -2.77
N ALA A 333 2.27 -4.25 -3.33
CA ALA A 333 0.96 -3.62 -3.41
C ALA A 333 -0.08 -4.52 -4.11
N GLY A 334 0.31 -5.27 -5.15
CA GLY A 334 -0.58 -6.22 -5.82
C GLY A 334 -1.06 -7.36 -4.91
N SER A 335 -0.16 -7.99 -4.15
CA SER A 335 -0.52 -9.06 -3.22
C SER A 335 -1.38 -8.54 -2.07
N GLU A 336 -1.04 -7.37 -1.53
CA GLU A 336 -1.85 -6.73 -0.48
C GLU A 336 -3.26 -6.40 -1.03
N ALA A 337 -3.39 -5.82 -2.23
CA ALA A 337 -4.68 -5.48 -2.83
C ALA A 337 -5.57 -6.71 -3.06
N LEU A 338 -4.98 -7.83 -3.48
CA LEU A 338 -5.70 -9.10 -3.64
C LEU A 338 -6.15 -9.67 -2.28
N LEU A 339 -5.31 -9.55 -1.25
CA LEU A 339 -5.66 -9.95 0.10
C LEU A 339 -6.78 -9.07 0.68
N THR A 340 -6.70 -7.76 0.48
CA THR A 340 -7.74 -6.79 0.84
C THR A 340 -9.07 -7.14 0.18
N ASN A 341 -9.07 -7.47 -1.13
CA ASN A 341 -10.25 -7.92 -1.85
C ASN A 341 -10.88 -9.18 -1.22
N SER A 342 -10.06 -10.21 -1.04
CA SER A 342 -10.49 -11.50 -0.51
C SER A 342 -11.04 -11.37 0.91
N CYS A 343 -10.38 -10.57 1.75
CA CYS A 343 -10.84 -10.25 3.10
C CYS A 343 -12.16 -9.48 3.09
N PHE A 344 -12.36 -8.50 2.21
CA PHE A 344 -13.60 -7.74 2.12
C PHE A 344 -14.82 -8.65 1.86
N PHE A 345 -14.75 -9.49 0.82
CA PHE A 345 -15.87 -10.39 0.47
C PHE A 345 -16.13 -11.45 1.54
N GLU A 346 -15.08 -11.94 2.22
CA GLU A 346 -15.28 -12.84 3.37
C GLU A 346 -15.86 -12.09 4.58
N LEU A 347 -15.46 -10.84 4.80
CA LEU A 347 -15.93 -10.01 5.91
C LEU A 347 -17.42 -9.69 5.81
N GLN A 348 -17.95 -9.53 4.60
CA GLN A 348 -19.37 -9.25 4.36
C GLN A 348 -20.31 -10.26 5.03
N LYS A 349 -19.88 -11.51 5.20
CA LYS A 349 -20.64 -12.57 5.90
C LYS A 349 -20.85 -12.31 7.39
N TYR A 350 -20.10 -11.38 7.97
CA TYR A 350 -20.10 -11.05 9.41
C TYR A 350 -20.55 -9.62 9.70
N ILE A 351 -20.87 -8.83 8.68
CA ILE A 351 -21.43 -7.48 8.84
C ILE A 351 -22.83 -7.60 9.44
N GLN A 352 -23.14 -6.73 10.41
CA GLN A 352 -24.47 -6.64 11.03
C GLN A 352 -25.50 -6.16 9.99
N ASP A 353 -26.80 -6.25 10.28
CA ASP A 353 -27.89 -5.76 9.39
C ASP A 353 -27.91 -4.20 9.26
N ALA A 354 -26.74 -3.58 9.11
CA ALA A 354 -26.55 -2.17 8.83
C ALA A 354 -26.54 -1.95 7.31
N PRO A 355 -27.23 -0.92 6.81
CA PRO A 355 -27.16 -0.53 5.39
C PRO A 355 -25.71 -0.27 4.95
N GLU A 356 -25.35 -0.67 3.73
CA GLU A 356 -24.00 -0.50 3.15
C GLU A 356 -23.55 0.97 3.17
N GLU A 357 -24.50 1.89 3.01
CA GLU A 357 -24.30 3.33 3.04
C GLU A 357 -23.78 3.85 4.39
N SER A 358 -23.93 3.07 5.47
CA SER A 358 -23.51 3.45 6.83
C SER A 358 -21.99 3.52 6.98
N TYR A 359 -21.24 2.84 6.11
CA TYR A 359 -19.78 2.77 6.15
C TYR A 359 -19.13 3.14 4.80
N GLN A 360 -19.92 3.56 3.81
CA GLN A 360 -19.41 4.09 2.55
C GLN A 360 -18.72 5.44 2.76
N GLY A 361 -17.54 5.61 2.17
CA GLY A 361 -16.73 6.84 2.25
C GLY A 361 -16.04 7.05 3.59
N MET A 362 -16.15 6.11 4.53
CA MET A 362 -15.53 6.21 5.85
C MET A 362 -14.09 5.69 5.79
N ILE A 363 -13.12 6.61 5.85
CA ILE A 363 -11.68 6.27 5.82
C ILE A 363 -11.14 6.21 7.24
N TRP A 364 -10.51 5.09 7.59
CA TRP A 364 -10.00 4.87 8.93
C TRP A 364 -8.96 5.92 9.32
N GLY A 365 -9.15 6.54 10.49
CA GLY A 365 -8.20 7.50 11.07
C GLY A 365 -8.33 8.94 10.57
N LEU A 366 -9.15 9.17 9.53
CA LEU A 366 -9.47 10.51 9.00
C LEU A 366 -10.92 10.89 9.31
N VAL A 367 -11.87 9.94 9.25
CA VAL A 367 -13.26 10.20 9.64
C VAL A 367 -13.51 9.64 11.04
N SER A 368 -14.13 10.46 11.90
CA SER A 368 -14.40 10.15 13.31
C SER A 368 -15.68 9.35 13.53
#